data_AF-A0A7S1S1U3-F1
#
_entry.id   AF-A0A7S1S1U3-F1
#
_cell.length_a   1.000
_cell.length_b   1.000
_cell.length_c   1.000
_cell.angle_alpha   90.00
_cell.angle_beta   90.00
_cell.angle_gamma   90.00
#
_symmetry.space_group_name_H-M   'P 1'
#
loop_
_entity.id
_entity.type
_entity.pdbx_description
1 polymer ?
#
loop_
_entity_poly.entity_id
_entity_poly.type
_entity_poly.pdbx_seq_one_letter_code
_entity_poly.pdbx_strand_id
1 'polypeptide(L)'
;LISGTLAPVSRAALVVKLVLAVPVFALLALLALATVEAVRAWMLLLTLVLCRVIAEIPMLFLDVAGGPVRLQLSMRDYAQKGGEPVRLFGQAPLCCLRRCAPPKVPDARDLPRLRFGIEQFIMIQPTLAFLDLFLQLEGLEGASFIHAFGGRRPVITAVRIASNLTAMSCMRGLSALVAAVSRRAREELHLQEKQTYGQSFLMGMHLLPTILHGLYTWLFASQQLANGYELQQEEQGRISLCVVVCLASLLCARAAWLAFPVDRALYPELSSEPELAEPAALHAVHFCPSAP
;
A
#
# COMPACT_ATOMS: atom_id res chain seq x y z
N LEU A 1 14.24 -21.99 -21.45
CA LEU A 1 13.46 -20.88 -20.85
C LEU A 1 12.99 -21.33 -19.48
N ILE A 2 13.70 -20.98 -18.41
CA ILE A 2 13.28 -21.34 -17.05
C ILE A 2 12.41 -20.18 -16.56
N SER A 3 11.09 -20.36 -16.57
CA SER A 3 10.18 -19.40 -15.93
C SER A 3 10.27 -19.61 -14.42
N GLY A 4 11.23 -18.95 -13.78
CA GLY A 4 11.30 -18.79 -12.32
C GLY A 4 10.19 -17.88 -11.77
N THR A 5 9.00 -17.94 -12.35
CA THR A 5 7.80 -17.32 -11.78
C THR A 5 7.39 -18.15 -10.58
N LEU A 6 7.06 -17.48 -9.48
CA LEU A 6 6.33 -18.07 -8.37
C LEU A 6 5.20 -18.98 -8.89
N ALA A 7 5.00 -20.13 -8.24
CA ALA A 7 3.97 -21.08 -8.63
C ALA A 7 2.66 -20.31 -8.82
N PRO A 8 2.01 -20.40 -9.97
CA PRO A 8 0.94 -19.47 -10.35
C PRO A 8 -0.25 -19.43 -9.35
N VAL A 9 -0.43 -20.49 -8.54
CA VAL A 9 -1.23 -20.56 -7.31
C VAL A 9 -0.94 -19.43 -6.30
N SER A 10 0.34 -19.11 -6.04
CA SER A 10 0.71 -18.06 -5.07
C SER A 10 0.33 -16.66 -5.55
N ARG A 11 0.36 -16.43 -6.87
CA ARG A 11 -0.04 -15.15 -7.48
C ARG A 11 -1.54 -14.95 -7.34
N ALA A 12 -2.34 -15.98 -7.60
CA ALA A 12 -3.79 -15.93 -7.38
C ALA A 12 -4.12 -15.66 -5.91
N ALA A 13 -3.46 -16.35 -4.97
CA ALA A 13 -3.64 -16.12 -3.54
C ALA A 13 -3.29 -14.68 -3.12
N LEU A 14 -2.24 -14.10 -3.69
CA LEU A 14 -1.86 -12.70 -3.44
C LEU A 14 -2.95 -11.73 -3.90
N VAL A 15 -3.48 -11.93 -5.11
CA VAL A 15 -4.54 -11.10 -5.68
C VAL A 15 -5.81 -11.20 -4.84
N VAL A 16 -6.22 -12.41 -4.46
CA VAL A 16 -7.39 -12.64 -3.60
C VAL A 16 -7.23 -11.90 -2.27
N LYS A 17 -6.05 -11.97 -1.63
CA LYS A 17 -5.77 -11.22 -0.40
C LYS A 17 -5.90 -9.71 -0.58
N LEU A 18 -5.38 -9.16 -1.68
CA LEU A 18 -5.47 -7.73 -1.97
C LEU A 18 -6.91 -7.28 -2.19
N VAL A 19 -7.71 -8.06 -2.93
CA VAL A 19 -9.12 -7.75 -3.20
C VAL A 19 -9.96 -7.88 -1.94
N LEU A 20 -9.77 -8.95 -1.15
CA LEU A 20 -10.49 -9.19 0.10
C LEU A 20 -10.13 -8.20 1.22
N ALA A 21 -8.99 -7.51 1.11
CA ALA A 21 -8.65 -6.48 2.08
C ALA A 21 -9.70 -5.35 2.10
N VAL A 22 -10.20 -4.92 0.93
CA VAL A 22 -11.14 -3.79 0.83
C VAL A 22 -12.41 -3.97 1.69
N PRO A 23 -13.16 -5.09 1.59
CA PRO A 23 -14.33 -5.30 2.44
C PRO A 23 -13.98 -5.44 3.93
N VAL A 24 -12.81 -6.00 4.27
CA VAL A 24 -12.34 -6.05 5.67
C VAL A 24 -12.18 -4.63 6.23
N PHE A 25 -11.63 -3.70 5.46
CA PHE A 25 -11.54 -2.30 5.87
C PHE A 25 -12.92 -1.65 6.04
N ALA A 26 -13.84 -1.88 5.11
CA ALA A 26 -15.20 -1.36 5.21
C ALA A 26 -15.89 -1.86 6.49
N LEU A 27 -15.76 -3.16 6.78
CA LEU A 27 -16.31 -3.77 7.99
C LEU A 27 -15.69 -3.17 9.26
N LEU A 28 -14.36 -3.05 9.32
CA LEU A 28 -13.67 -2.44 10.47
C LEU A 28 -14.08 -0.98 10.66
N ALA A 29 -14.30 -0.22 9.59
CA ALA A 29 -14.78 1.17 9.66
C ALA A 29 -16.25 1.24 10.14
N LEU A 30 -17.11 0.30 9.71
CA LEU A 30 -18.48 0.18 10.22
C LEU A 30 -18.52 -0.21 11.70
N LEU A 31 -17.64 -1.13 12.13
CA LEU A 31 -17.48 -1.49 13.53
C LEU A 31 -17.00 -0.29 14.36
N ALA A 32 -16.05 0.49 13.83
CA ALA A 32 -15.62 1.74 14.47
C ALA A 32 -16.78 2.73 14.64
N LEU A 33 -17.66 2.87 13.64
CA LEU A 33 -18.87 3.70 13.75
C LEU A 33 -19.86 3.16 14.79
N ALA A 34 -20.04 1.84 14.86
CA ALA A 34 -20.95 1.21 15.81
C ALA A 34 -20.45 1.31 17.26
N THR A 35 -19.13 1.28 17.48
CA THR A 35 -18.50 1.37 18.80
C THR A 35 -17.61 2.60 18.89
N VAL A 36 -18.23 3.78 19.04
CA VAL A 36 -17.53 5.08 19.05
C VAL A 36 -16.44 5.15 20.13
N GLU A 37 -16.67 4.49 21.27
CA GLU A 37 -15.72 4.39 22.39
C GLU A 37 -14.41 3.68 22.00
N ALA A 38 -14.50 2.65 21.16
CA ALA A 38 -13.37 1.83 20.74
C ALA A 38 -12.77 2.26 19.38
N VAL A 39 -13.23 3.36 18.77
CA VAL A 39 -12.79 3.83 17.43
C VAL A 39 -11.28 3.81 17.28
N ARG A 40 -10.54 4.20 18.32
CA ARG A 40 -9.07 4.31 18.27
C ARG A 40 -8.38 2.95 18.15
N ALA A 41 -8.90 1.94 18.84
CA ALA A 41 -8.44 0.56 18.69
C ALA A 41 -8.74 0.04 17.27
N TRP A 42 -9.93 0.34 16.73
CA TRP A 42 -10.28 -0.01 15.35
C TRP A 42 -9.40 0.68 14.31
N MET A 43 -9.04 1.96 14.53
CA MET A 43 -8.11 2.69 13.68
C MET A 43 -6.69 2.12 13.70
N LEU A 44 -6.23 1.63 14.86
CA LEU A 44 -4.97 0.89 14.95
C LEU A 44 -5.04 -0.40 14.13
N LEU A 45 -6.11 -1.19 14.28
CA LEU A 45 -6.33 -2.41 13.50
C LEU A 45 -6.36 -2.13 11.99
N LEU A 46 -7.10 -1.09 11.57
CA LEU A 46 -7.13 -0.62 10.18
C LEU A 46 -5.71 -0.30 9.66
N THR A 47 -4.89 0.37 10.47
CA THR A 47 -3.50 0.68 10.13
C THR A 47 -2.63 -0.58 10.01
N LEU A 48 -2.83 -1.58 10.87
CA LEU A 48 -2.13 -2.86 10.80
C LEU A 48 -2.50 -3.64 9.53
N VAL A 49 -3.80 -3.72 9.22
CA VAL A 49 -4.27 -4.34 7.97
C VAL A 49 -3.70 -3.58 6.76
N LEU A 50 -3.64 -2.24 6.82
CA LEU A 50 -3.04 -1.42 5.76
C LEU A 50 -1.59 -1.80 5.53
N CYS A 51 -0.79 -1.82 6.59
CA CYS A 51 0.62 -2.15 6.51
C CYS A 51 0.82 -3.57 5.96
N ARG A 52 -0.03 -4.53 6.38
CA ARG A 52 0.01 -5.91 5.88
C ARG A 52 -0.28 -6.00 4.39
N VAL A 53 -1.25 -5.24 3.88
CA VAL A 53 -1.62 -5.18 2.46
C VAL A 53 -0.53 -4.51 1.63
N ILE A 54 -0.02 -3.37 2.11
CA ILE A 54 1.03 -2.61 1.43
C ILE A 54 2.35 -3.39 1.36
N ALA A 55 2.66 -4.23 2.35
CA ALA A 55 3.82 -5.13 2.34
C ALA A 55 3.80 -6.13 1.16
N GLU A 56 2.63 -6.49 0.65
CA GLU A 56 2.46 -7.45 -0.44
C GLU A 56 2.56 -6.80 -1.83
N ILE A 57 2.31 -5.49 -1.93
CA ILE A 57 2.32 -4.79 -3.23
C ILE A 57 3.70 -4.84 -3.92
N PRO A 58 4.85 -4.63 -3.24
CA PRO A 58 6.16 -4.79 -3.87
C PRO A 58 6.37 -6.18 -4.45
N MET A 59 5.91 -7.22 -3.75
CA MET A 59 6.02 -8.60 -4.23
C MET A 59 5.20 -8.80 -5.50
N LEU A 60 4.00 -8.25 -5.57
CA LEU A 60 3.19 -8.27 -6.79
C LEU A 60 3.94 -7.69 -8.00
N PHE A 61 4.65 -6.57 -7.84
CA PHE A 61 5.44 -5.96 -8.91
C PHE A 61 6.64 -6.84 -9.31
N LEU A 62 7.31 -7.44 -8.33
CA LEU A 62 8.42 -8.36 -8.58
C LEU A 62 7.97 -9.63 -9.29
N ASP A 63 6.83 -10.18 -8.90
CA ASP A 63 6.27 -11.40 -9.49
C ASP A 63 5.86 -11.17 -10.94
N VAL A 64 5.28 -10.00 -11.22
CA VAL A 64 4.98 -9.53 -12.58
C VAL A 64 6.25 -9.42 -13.45
N ALA A 65 7.39 -9.08 -12.84
CA ALA A 65 8.69 -9.07 -13.53
C ALA A 65 9.36 -10.47 -13.64
N GLY A 66 8.71 -11.52 -13.12
CA GLY A 66 9.25 -12.88 -13.08
C GLY A 66 10.23 -13.14 -11.94
N GLY A 67 10.07 -12.40 -10.83
CA GLY A 67 10.80 -12.56 -9.58
C GLY A 67 11.95 -11.57 -9.37
N PRO A 68 12.45 -11.44 -8.13
CA PRO A 68 13.48 -10.45 -7.77
C PRO A 68 14.82 -10.70 -8.48
N VAL A 69 15.25 -11.97 -8.58
CA VAL A 69 16.52 -12.34 -9.22
C VAL A 69 16.48 -12.03 -10.71
N ARG A 70 15.39 -12.43 -11.39
CA ARG A 70 15.21 -12.16 -12.82
C ARG A 70 15.17 -10.66 -13.11
N LEU A 71 14.49 -9.88 -12.27
CA LEU A 71 14.45 -8.44 -12.41
C LEU A 71 15.84 -7.81 -12.25
N GLN A 72 16.65 -8.27 -11.27
CA GLN A 72 18.03 -7.81 -11.10
C GLN A 72 18.93 -8.14 -12.29
N LEU A 73 18.85 -9.36 -12.82
CA LEU A 73 19.58 -9.76 -14.02
C LEU A 73 19.16 -8.90 -15.22
N SER A 74 17.85 -8.71 -15.40
CA SER A 74 17.31 -7.92 -16.52
C SER A 74 17.69 -6.44 -16.41
N MET A 75 17.80 -5.88 -15.20
CA MET A 75 18.33 -4.52 -14.98
C MET A 75 19.81 -4.41 -15.35
N ARG A 76 20.62 -5.42 -15.00
CA ARG A 76 22.04 -5.44 -15.36
C ARG A 76 22.21 -5.47 -16.87
N ASP A 77 21.45 -6.31 -17.56
CA ASP A 77 21.44 -6.39 -19.02
C ASP A 77 20.95 -5.08 -19.65
N TYR A 78 19.92 -4.45 -19.08
CA TYR A 78 19.40 -3.16 -19.52
C TYR A 78 20.45 -2.05 -19.39
N ALA A 79 21.17 -2.00 -18.27
CA ALA A 79 22.24 -1.02 -18.04
C ALA A 79 23.43 -1.23 -18.99
N GLN A 80 23.84 -2.49 -19.22
CA GLN A 80 24.92 -2.83 -20.15
C GLN A 80 24.61 -2.44 -21.60
N LYS A 81 23.33 -2.50 -21.99
CA LYS A 81 22.86 -2.11 -23.34
C LYS A 81 22.68 -0.60 -23.51
N GLY A 82 23.03 0.21 -22.52
CA GLY A 82 22.83 1.66 -22.57
C GLY A 82 21.36 2.05 -22.51
N GLY A 83 20.57 1.34 -21.70
CA GLY A 83 19.13 1.57 -21.57
C GLY A 83 18.77 3.01 -21.21
N GLU A 84 17.58 3.43 -21.59
CA GLU A 84 17.09 4.79 -21.38
C GLU A 84 16.98 5.15 -19.89
N PRO A 85 17.32 6.40 -19.51
CA PRO A 85 17.20 6.86 -18.13
C PRO A 85 15.73 7.01 -17.73
N VAL A 86 15.40 6.47 -16.56
CA VAL A 86 14.04 6.48 -16.00
C VAL A 86 14.03 7.27 -14.70
N ARG A 87 12.93 7.97 -14.42
CA ARG A 87 12.77 8.67 -13.14
C ARG A 87 12.25 7.70 -12.09
N LEU A 88 13.12 7.22 -11.22
CA LEU A 88 12.75 6.29 -10.13
C LEU A 88 12.29 7.00 -8.85
N PHE A 89 12.86 8.18 -8.57
CA PHE A 89 12.61 8.94 -7.35
C PHE A 89 12.01 10.32 -7.67
N GLY A 90 11.50 11.02 -6.65
CA GLY A 90 10.93 12.37 -6.82
C GLY A 90 9.71 12.42 -7.74
N GLN A 91 9.00 11.29 -7.87
CA GLN A 91 7.73 11.27 -8.57
C GLN A 91 6.65 11.92 -7.70
N ALA A 92 5.56 12.38 -8.34
CA ALA A 92 4.41 12.86 -7.58
C ALA A 92 3.95 11.76 -6.58
N PRO A 93 3.47 12.13 -5.39
CA PRO A 93 3.13 13.49 -4.94
C PRO A 93 4.34 14.35 -4.50
N LEU A 94 5.55 13.82 -4.46
CA LEU A 94 6.78 14.54 -4.10
C LEU A 94 7.43 15.24 -5.30
N CYS A 95 6.62 15.86 -6.17
CA CYS A 95 7.10 16.48 -7.41
C CYS A 95 8.07 17.66 -7.17
N CYS A 96 8.03 18.31 -6.00
CA CYS A 96 8.99 19.34 -5.63
C CYS A 96 10.42 18.78 -5.49
N LEU A 97 10.55 17.50 -5.15
CA LEU A 97 11.84 16.80 -5.08
C LEU A 97 12.34 16.34 -6.46
N ARG A 98 11.59 16.60 -7.54
CA ARG A 98 11.97 16.23 -8.92
C ARG A 98 13.29 16.86 -9.36
N ARG A 99 13.65 18.02 -8.81
CA ARG A 99 14.94 18.68 -9.05
C ARG A 99 16.09 18.03 -8.26
N CYS A 100 15.80 17.35 -7.16
CA CYS A 100 16.79 16.73 -6.28
C CYS A 100 17.17 15.31 -6.72
N ALA A 101 16.34 14.65 -7.54
CA ALA A 101 16.60 13.31 -8.06
C ALA A 101 16.44 13.27 -9.60
N PRO A 102 17.55 13.47 -10.35
CA PRO A 102 17.49 13.40 -11.81
C PRO A 102 17.14 12.00 -12.31
N PRO A 103 16.56 11.87 -13.52
CA PRO A 103 16.39 10.57 -14.19
C PRO A 103 17.74 9.86 -14.33
N LYS A 104 17.75 8.54 -14.19
CA LYS A 104 18.98 7.74 -14.30
C LYS A 104 18.67 6.36 -14.87
N VAL A 105 19.68 5.69 -15.40
CA VAL A 105 19.57 4.29 -15.82
C VAL A 105 19.34 3.43 -14.56
N PRO A 106 18.29 2.60 -14.50
CA PRO A 106 18.04 1.73 -13.35
C PRO A 106 19.19 0.76 -13.11
N ASP A 107 19.56 0.58 -11.84
CA ASP A 107 20.60 -0.36 -11.41
C ASP A 107 20.03 -1.35 -10.36
N ALA A 108 20.71 -2.48 -10.19
CA ALA A 108 20.44 -3.51 -9.18
C ALA A 108 20.25 -2.93 -7.76
N ARG A 109 20.97 -1.86 -7.43
CA ARG A 109 20.93 -1.18 -6.13
C ARG A 109 19.65 -0.36 -5.90
N ASP A 110 18.90 -0.06 -6.95
CA ASP A 110 17.68 0.76 -6.82
C ASP A 110 16.50 -0.03 -6.28
N LEU A 111 16.42 -1.32 -6.61
CA LEU A 111 15.37 -2.18 -6.11
C LEU A 111 15.30 -2.25 -4.56
N PRO A 112 16.39 -2.56 -3.83
CA PRO A 112 16.33 -2.57 -2.36
C PRO A 112 16.05 -1.19 -1.78
N ARG A 113 16.49 -0.09 -2.41
CA ARG A 113 16.19 1.28 -1.95
C ARG A 113 14.70 1.62 -2.05
N LEU A 114 14.06 1.24 -3.16
CA LEU A 114 12.63 1.45 -3.36
C LEU A 114 11.81 0.60 -2.39
N ARG A 115 12.21 -0.66 -2.17
CA ARG A 115 11.59 -1.54 -1.17
C ARG A 115 11.72 -0.98 0.24
N PHE A 116 12.91 -0.51 0.60
CA PHE A 116 13.18 0.06 1.91
C PHE A 116 12.23 1.24 2.24
N GLY A 117 11.92 2.09 1.27
CA GLY A 117 10.95 3.18 1.50
C GLY A 117 9.53 2.69 1.80
N ILE A 118 9.12 1.53 1.29
CA ILE A 118 7.84 0.89 1.60
C ILE A 118 7.92 0.16 2.95
N GLU A 119 9.04 -0.51 3.23
CA GLU A 119 9.30 -1.15 4.54
C GLU A 119 9.34 -0.12 5.69
N GLN A 120 9.91 1.06 5.45
CA GLN A 120 9.85 2.18 6.39
C GLN A 120 8.41 2.58 6.72
N PHE A 121 7.52 2.62 5.72
CA PHE A 121 6.10 2.89 5.96
C PHE A 121 5.47 1.82 6.85
N ILE A 122 5.75 0.54 6.57
CA ILE A 122 5.22 -0.60 7.33
C ILE A 122 5.68 -0.59 8.79
N MET A 123 6.87 -0.07 9.07
CA MET A 123 7.37 0.08 10.45
C MET A 123 6.83 1.35 11.13
N ILE A 124 6.86 2.49 10.43
CA ILE A 124 6.53 3.80 11.03
C ILE A 124 5.03 3.91 11.33
N GLN A 125 4.16 3.47 10.43
CA GLN A 125 2.72 3.71 10.57
C GLN A 125 2.10 3.01 11.80
N PRO A 126 2.35 1.72 12.07
CA PRO A 126 1.85 1.07 13.26
C PRO A 126 2.39 1.72 14.53
N THR A 127 3.68 2.12 14.55
CA THR A 127 4.26 2.82 15.69
C THR A 127 3.57 4.17 15.95
N LEU A 128 3.29 4.94 14.91
CA LEU A 128 2.57 6.21 15.05
C LEU A 128 1.11 6.00 15.47
N ALA A 129 0.44 4.95 15.00
CA ALA A 129 -0.92 4.61 15.40
C ALA A 129 -0.98 4.14 16.86
N PHE A 130 -0.01 3.33 17.29
CA PHE A 130 0.11 2.88 18.68
C PHE A 130 0.42 4.05 19.61
N LEU A 131 1.34 4.94 19.23
CA LEU A 131 1.64 6.14 19.99
C LEU A 131 0.42 7.05 20.12
N ASP A 132 -0.36 7.23 19.06
CA ASP A 132 -1.60 8.01 19.10
C ASP A 132 -2.64 7.39 20.05
N LEU A 133 -2.82 6.06 20.00
CA LEU A 133 -3.68 5.34 20.94
C LEU A 133 -3.22 5.51 22.39
N PHE A 134 -1.92 5.30 22.65
CA PHE A 134 -1.33 5.42 23.99
C PHE A 134 -1.51 6.83 24.57
N LEU A 135 -1.17 7.87 23.80
CA LEU A 135 -1.33 9.26 24.24
C LEU A 135 -2.79 9.63 24.55
N GLN A 136 -3.74 8.98 23.92
CA GLN A 136 -5.16 9.22 24.17
C GLN A 136 -5.66 8.49 25.41
N LEU A 137 -5.24 7.23 25.62
CA LEU A 137 -5.59 6.48 26.83
C LEU A 137 -5.10 7.20 28.09
N GLU A 138 -3.83 7.58 28.09
CA GLU A 138 -3.22 8.38 29.16
C GLU A 138 -3.97 9.72 29.32
N GLY A 139 -4.50 10.26 28.22
CA GLY A 139 -5.26 11.52 28.17
C GLY A 139 -6.54 11.45 28.97
N LEU A 140 -7.21 10.30 28.90
CA LEU A 140 -8.40 10.01 29.68
C LEU A 140 -8.08 9.81 31.17
N GLU A 141 -6.90 9.28 31.49
CA GLU A 141 -6.43 9.11 32.86
C GLU A 141 -5.91 10.42 33.49
N GLY A 142 -5.81 11.51 32.71
CA GLY A 142 -5.40 12.82 33.21
C GLY A 142 -3.91 12.94 33.49
N ALA A 143 -3.07 12.14 32.82
CA ALA A 143 -1.63 12.17 33.08
C ALA A 143 -0.99 13.51 32.67
N SER A 144 -0.24 14.11 33.59
CA SER A 144 0.30 15.48 33.44
C SER A 144 1.31 15.63 32.29
N PHE A 145 1.99 14.56 31.90
CA PHE A 145 2.98 14.59 30.81
C PHE A 145 2.33 14.87 29.45
N ILE A 146 1.02 14.69 29.31
CA ILE A 146 0.31 14.81 28.04
C ILE A 146 0.29 16.25 27.54
N HIS A 147 0.30 17.22 28.44
CA HIS A 147 0.45 18.63 28.06
C HIS A 147 1.76 18.88 27.31
N ALA A 148 2.84 18.16 27.64
CA ALA A 148 4.10 18.23 26.90
C ALA A 148 4.02 17.56 25.51
N PHE A 149 3.11 16.60 25.31
CA PHE A 149 2.90 15.90 24.03
C PHE A 149 1.78 16.52 23.17
N GLY A 150 0.89 17.35 23.74
CA GLY A 150 -0.19 18.00 23.01
C GLY A 150 0.32 18.82 21.81
N GLY A 151 1.44 19.52 21.99
CA GLY A 151 2.12 20.27 20.92
C GLY A 151 2.78 19.40 19.84
N ARG A 152 2.89 18.07 20.04
CA ARG A 152 3.53 17.13 19.11
C ARG A 152 2.55 16.44 18.16
N ARG A 153 1.23 16.58 18.35
CA ARG A 153 0.23 16.02 17.42
C ARG A 153 0.44 16.46 15.96
N PRO A 154 0.73 17.75 15.65
CA PRO A 154 1.02 18.16 14.28
C PRO A 154 2.25 17.47 13.70
N VAL A 155 3.26 17.19 14.54
CA VAL A 155 4.47 16.47 14.13
C VAL A 155 4.15 15.03 13.77
N ILE A 156 3.35 14.33 14.59
CA ILE A 156 2.90 12.95 14.31
C ILE A 156 2.15 12.91 12.98
N THR A 157 1.21 13.84 12.75
CA THR A 157 0.47 13.95 11.50
C THR A 157 1.38 14.26 10.31
N ALA A 158 2.36 15.16 10.47
CA ALA A 158 3.32 15.49 9.41
C ALA A 158 4.19 14.29 9.03
N VAL A 159 4.73 13.56 10.02
CA VAL A 159 5.51 12.33 9.78
C VAL A 159 4.64 11.26 9.11
N ARG A 160 3.39 11.13 9.54
CA ARG A 160 2.41 10.22 8.95
C ARG A 160 2.20 10.53 7.47
N ILE A 161 1.95 11.79 7.13
CA ILE A 161 1.79 12.24 5.74
C ILE A 161 3.07 11.98 4.94
N ALA A 162 4.24 12.41 5.44
CA ALA A 162 5.52 12.24 4.75
C ALA A 162 5.84 10.76 4.45
N SER A 163 5.54 9.86 5.39
CA SER A 163 5.69 8.42 5.22
C SER A 163 4.75 7.87 4.12
N ASN A 164 3.48 8.32 4.06
CA ASN A 164 2.55 7.94 2.99
C ASN A 164 3.01 8.44 1.62
N LEU A 165 3.47 9.69 1.53
CA LEU A 165 3.98 10.27 0.28
C LEU A 165 5.23 9.52 -0.21
N THR A 166 6.12 9.14 0.70
CA THR A 166 7.31 8.33 0.40
C THR A 166 6.92 6.95 -0.13
N ALA A 167 6.02 6.23 0.54
CA ALA A 167 5.56 4.92 0.09
C ALA A 167 4.90 4.99 -1.30
N MET A 168 4.04 5.98 -1.55
CA MET A 168 3.44 6.20 -2.87
C MET A 168 4.49 6.47 -3.94
N SER A 169 5.48 7.31 -3.65
CA SER A 169 6.59 7.61 -4.56
C SER A 169 7.41 6.34 -4.88
N CYS A 170 7.75 5.55 -3.87
CA CYS A 170 8.46 4.28 -4.03
C CYS A 170 7.69 3.26 -4.87
N MET A 171 6.36 3.16 -4.71
CA MET A 171 5.53 2.30 -5.57
C MET A 171 5.54 2.76 -7.03
N ARG A 172 5.52 4.07 -7.31
CA ARG A 172 5.66 4.55 -8.69
C ARG A 172 7.05 4.28 -9.24
N GLY A 173 8.09 4.45 -8.42
CA GLY A 173 9.46 4.12 -8.78
C GLY A 173 9.63 2.65 -9.14
N LEU A 174 9.01 1.76 -8.35
CA LEU A 174 9.03 0.32 -8.60
C LEU A 174 8.29 -0.06 -9.89
N SER A 175 7.11 0.51 -10.11
CA SER A 175 6.36 0.36 -11.37
C SER A 175 7.18 0.84 -12.57
N ALA A 176 7.78 2.03 -12.49
CA ALA A 176 8.62 2.58 -13.56
C ALA A 176 9.86 1.70 -13.82
N LEU A 177 10.48 1.16 -12.77
CA LEU A 177 11.60 0.23 -12.88
C LEU A 177 11.20 -1.06 -13.60
N VAL A 178 10.07 -1.66 -13.22
CA VAL A 178 9.56 -2.89 -13.86
C VAL A 178 9.19 -2.63 -15.33
N ALA A 179 8.53 -1.50 -15.61
CA ALA A 179 8.12 -1.12 -16.97
C ALA A 179 9.32 -0.88 -17.91
N ALA A 180 10.44 -0.37 -17.38
CA ALA A 180 11.65 -0.12 -18.14
C ALA A 180 12.33 -1.43 -18.58
N VAL A 181 12.35 -2.40 -17.67
CA VAL A 181 13.11 -3.64 -17.82
C VAL A 181 12.31 -4.71 -18.56
N SER A 182 10.99 -4.71 -18.42
CA SER A 182 10.09 -5.69 -19.04
C SER A 182 8.96 -4.99 -19.78
N ARG A 183 9.11 -4.80 -21.11
CA ARG A 183 8.02 -4.30 -21.97
C ARG A 183 6.77 -5.18 -21.85
N ARG A 184 6.98 -6.50 -21.78
CA ARG A 184 5.90 -7.47 -21.61
C ARG A 184 5.08 -7.22 -20.34
N ALA A 185 5.74 -6.91 -19.22
CA ALA A 185 5.05 -6.59 -17.98
C ALA A 185 4.22 -5.29 -18.07
N ARG A 186 4.65 -4.34 -18.90
CA ARG A 186 3.93 -3.07 -19.10
C ARG A 186 2.62 -3.28 -19.89
N GLU A 187 2.67 -4.06 -20.95
CA GLU A 187 1.55 -4.23 -21.90
C GLU A 187 0.57 -5.32 -21.46
N GLU A 188 1.06 -6.46 -20.96
CA GLU A 188 0.20 -7.62 -20.68
C GLU A 188 -0.35 -7.64 -19.25
N LEU A 189 0.30 -6.97 -18.30
CA LEU A 189 0.04 -7.17 -16.87
C LEU A 189 -0.56 -5.96 -16.16
N HIS A 190 -1.09 -4.98 -16.90
CA HIS A 190 -1.86 -3.85 -16.36
C HIS A 190 -1.15 -3.17 -15.18
N LEU A 191 0.15 -2.90 -15.37
CA LEU A 191 1.03 -2.41 -14.30
C LEU A 191 0.57 -1.05 -13.75
N GLN A 192 0.03 -0.21 -14.62
CA GLN A 192 -0.47 1.12 -14.28
C GLN A 192 -1.72 1.04 -13.40
N GLU A 193 -2.62 0.11 -13.68
CA GLU A 193 -3.84 -0.13 -12.92
C GLU A 193 -3.50 -0.69 -11.54
N LYS A 194 -2.55 -1.64 -11.44
CA LYS A 194 -2.05 -2.16 -10.16
C LYS A 194 -1.36 -1.08 -9.32
N GLN A 195 -0.57 -0.23 -9.96
CA GLN A 195 0.00 0.95 -9.31
C GLN A 195 -1.10 1.89 -8.82
N THR A 196 -2.08 2.19 -9.66
CA THR A 196 -3.19 3.09 -9.32
C THR A 196 -3.97 2.54 -8.14
N TYR A 197 -4.27 1.24 -8.13
CA TYR A 197 -4.87 0.55 -7.01
C TYR A 197 -4.09 0.76 -5.70
N GLY A 198 -2.78 0.46 -5.69
CA GLY A 198 -1.95 0.63 -4.50
C GLY A 198 -1.91 2.09 -3.99
N GLN A 199 -1.92 3.05 -4.91
CA GLN A 199 -1.95 4.47 -4.56
C GLN A 199 -3.31 4.94 -4.06
N SER A 200 -4.40 4.52 -4.71
CA SER A 200 -5.76 4.78 -4.26
C SER A 200 -6.00 4.16 -2.87
N PHE A 201 -5.42 2.99 -2.61
CA PHE A 201 -5.51 2.32 -1.31
C PHE A 201 -4.79 3.13 -0.21
N LEU A 202 -3.53 3.51 -0.41
CA LEU A 202 -2.81 4.39 0.55
C LEU A 202 -3.50 5.76 0.72
N MET A 203 -3.91 6.36 -0.38
CA MET A 203 -4.48 7.70 -0.38
C MET A 203 -5.86 7.70 0.29
N GLY A 204 -6.74 6.81 -0.13
CA GLY A 204 -8.12 6.75 0.32
C GLY A 204 -8.29 6.22 1.73
N MET A 205 -7.54 5.18 2.10
CA MET A 205 -7.77 4.50 3.39
C MET A 205 -7.06 5.18 4.55
N HIS A 206 -6.14 6.12 4.29
CA HIS A 206 -5.30 6.67 5.34
C HIS A 206 -4.95 8.16 5.18
N LEU A 207 -4.41 8.56 4.02
CA LEU A 207 -3.99 9.96 3.82
C LEU A 207 -5.18 10.94 3.81
N LEU A 208 -6.19 10.65 2.99
CA LEU A 208 -7.39 11.48 2.84
C LEU A 208 -8.15 11.60 4.18
N PRO A 209 -8.44 10.52 4.92
CA PRO A 209 -9.07 10.66 6.23
C PRO A 209 -8.24 11.46 7.23
N THR A 210 -6.90 11.34 7.21
CA THR A 210 -6.02 12.14 8.08
C THR A 210 -6.10 13.64 7.76
N ILE A 211 -6.07 14.00 6.47
CA ILE A 211 -6.16 15.40 6.02
C ILE A 211 -7.54 15.96 6.32
N LEU A 212 -8.60 15.22 5.98
CA LEU A 212 -9.98 15.65 6.20
C LEU A 212 -10.30 15.78 7.68
N HIS A 213 -9.80 14.88 8.53
CA HIS A 213 -9.93 15.01 9.98
C HIS A 213 -9.28 16.31 10.47
N GLY A 214 -8.03 16.58 10.09
CA GLY A 214 -7.34 17.81 10.46
C GLY A 214 -8.06 19.07 9.99
N LEU A 215 -8.55 19.07 8.74
CA LEU A 215 -9.31 20.18 8.17
C LEU A 215 -10.66 20.37 8.89
N TYR A 216 -11.36 19.27 9.17
CA TYR A 216 -12.64 19.29 9.87
C TYR A 216 -12.49 19.85 11.28
N THR A 217 -11.49 19.38 12.03
CA THR A 217 -11.14 19.91 13.36
C THR A 217 -10.63 21.34 13.34
N TRP A 218 -10.33 21.90 12.18
CA TRP A 218 -9.96 23.31 12.06
C TRP A 218 -11.17 24.18 11.71
N LEU A 219 -12.08 23.67 10.87
CA LEU A 219 -13.22 24.42 10.34
C LEU A 219 -14.46 24.41 11.25
N PHE A 220 -14.73 23.30 11.95
CA PHE A 220 -15.99 23.11 12.66
C PHE A 220 -15.77 23.14 14.17
N ALA A 221 -16.44 24.06 14.88
CA ALA A 221 -16.48 24.07 16.34
C ALA A 221 -17.42 22.98 16.89
N SER A 222 -17.40 22.78 18.22
CA SER A 222 -18.39 21.93 18.88
C SER A 222 -19.81 22.41 18.58
N GLN A 223 -20.75 21.47 18.49
CA GLN A 223 -22.14 21.78 18.21
C GLN A 223 -23.03 21.27 19.34
N GLN A 224 -23.93 22.13 19.80
CA GLN A 224 -25.01 21.72 20.70
C GLN A 224 -26.09 21.01 19.88
N LEU A 225 -26.43 19.81 20.30
CA LEU A 225 -27.51 19.00 19.74
C LEU A 225 -28.86 19.49 20.31
N ALA A 226 -29.95 19.18 19.58
CA ALA A 226 -31.31 19.58 19.98
C ALA A 226 -31.76 19.00 21.33
N ASN A 227 -31.14 17.92 21.79
CA ASN A 227 -31.40 17.27 23.08
C ASN A 227 -30.55 17.86 24.23
N GLY A 228 -29.81 18.96 24.00
CA GLY A 228 -29.01 19.64 25.00
C GLY A 228 -27.62 19.03 25.25
N TYR A 229 -27.27 17.93 24.57
CA TYR A 229 -25.92 17.37 24.62
C TYR A 229 -24.99 18.13 23.68
N GLU A 230 -23.72 18.28 24.04
CA GLU A 230 -22.71 18.87 23.17
C GLU A 230 -21.93 17.76 22.47
N LEU A 231 -22.00 17.75 21.14
CA LEU A 231 -21.23 16.81 20.33
C LEU A 231 -19.81 17.35 20.21
N GLN A 232 -18.87 16.69 20.88
CA GLN A 232 -17.49 17.15 20.92
C GLN A 232 -16.89 17.13 19.52
N GLN A 233 -16.07 18.13 19.22
CA GLN A 233 -15.41 18.28 17.92
C GLN A 233 -14.61 17.02 17.53
N GLU A 234 -14.02 16.34 18.51
CA GLU A 234 -13.26 15.11 18.29
C GLU A 234 -14.14 13.95 17.85
N GLU A 235 -15.35 13.81 18.41
CA GLU A 235 -16.31 12.77 18.03
C GLU A 235 -16.81 12.97 16.61
N GLN A 236 -17.16 14.21 16.25
CA GLN A 236 -17.53 14.56 14.87
C GLN A 236 -16.41 14.25 13.88
N GLY A 237 -15.17 14.59 14.25
CA GLY A 237 -13.98 14.31 13.46
C GLY A 237 -13.75 12.81 13.26
N ARG A 238 -14.12 11.97 14.22
CA ARG A 238 -14.03 10.50 14.12
C ARG A 238 -15.13 9.91 13.25
N ILE A 239 -16.37 10.39 13.39
CA ILE A 239 -17.51 9.94 12.58
C ILE A 239 -17.24 10.26 11.10
N SER A 240 -16.85 11.50 10.79
CA SER A 240 -16.51 11.92 9.43
C SER A 240 -15.37 11.09 8.84
N LEU A 241 -14.34 10.79 9.63
CA LEU A 241 -13.24 9.93 9.22
C LEU A 241 -13.74 8.54 8.80
N CYS A 242 -14.61 7.91 9.59
CA CYS A 242 -15.10 6.57 9.27
C CYS A 242 -15.99 6.58 8.01
N VAL A 243 -16.81 7.61 7.83
CA VAL A 243 -17.61 7.81 6.60
C VAL A 243 -16.68 7.93 5.38
N VAL A 244 -15.60 8.71 5.49
CA VAL A 244 -14.60 8.86 4.42
C VAL A 244 -13.94 7.52 4.11
N VAL A 245 -13.56 6.73 5.12
CA VAL A 245 -12.95 5.41 4.91
C VAL A 245 -13.94 4.46 4.22
N CYS A 246 -15.21 4.47 4.59
CA CYS A 246 -16.25 3.69 3.91
C CYS A 246 -16.38 4.09 2.43
N LEU A 247 -16.44 5.39 2.11
CA LEU A 247 -16.50 5.87 0.73
C LEU A 247 -15.22 5.53 -0.05
N ALA A 248 -14.06 5.69 0.57
CA ALA A 248 -12.77 5.33 -0.02
C ALA A 248 -12.68 3.83 -0.29
N SER A 249 -13.25 2.98 0.58
CA SER A 249 -13.31 1.54 0.39
C SER A 249 -14.12 1.16 -0.86
N LEU A 250 -15.25 1.84 -1.13
CA LEU A 250 -16.04 1.62 -2.34
C LEU A 250 -15.26 1.99 -3.61
N LEU A 251 -14.55 3.12 -3.58
CA LEU A 251 -13.68 3.54 -4.69
C LEU A 251 -12.51 2.57 -4.89
N CYS A 252 -11.91 2.08 -3.81
CA CYS A 252 -10.85 1.07 -3.85
C CYS A 252 -11.37 -0.27 -4.36
N ALA A 253 -12.59 -0.68 -4.01
CA ALA A 253 -13.21 -1.89 -4.52
C ALA A 253 -13.37 -1.80 -6.04
N ARG A 254 -13.89 -0.68 -6.55
CA ARG A 254 -13.96 -0.42 -7.99
C ARG A 254 -12.58 -0.45 -8.65
N ALA A 255 -11.58 0.18 -8.05
CA ALA A 255 -10.21 0.15 -8.57
C ALA A 255 -9.60 -1.25 -8.56
N ALA A 256 -9.92 -2.08 -7.56
CA ALA A 256 -9.47 -3.47 -7.47
C ALA A 256 -10.03 -4.30 -8.63
N TRP A 257 -11.33 -4.17 -8.93
CA TRP A 257 -11.95 -4.84 -10.07
C TRP A 257 -11.31 -4.48 -11.42
N LEU A 258 -10.88 -3.23 -11.59
CA LEU A 258 -10.18 -2.79 -12.79
C LEU A 258 -8.72 -3.28 -12.84
N ALA A 259 -8.04 -3.32 -11.69
CA ALA A 259 -6.63 -3.72 -11.62
C ALA A 259 -6.41 -5.24 -11.64
N PHE A 260 -7.43 -6.02 -11.28
CA PHE A 260 -7.42 -7.48 -11.21
C PHE A 260 -8.66 -8.04 -11.89
N PRO A 261 -8.77 -7.91 -13.23
CA PRO A 261 -9.88 -8.53 -13.95
C PRO A 261 -9.83 -10.04 -13.72
N VAL A 262 -10.95 -10.61 -13.31
CA VAL A 262 -11.15 -12.06 -13.17
C VAL A 262 -11.38 -12.62 -14.57
N ASP A 263 -10.39 -12.48 -15.44
CA ASP A 263 -10.43 -13.03 -16.79
C ASP A 263 -9.65 -14.35 -16.81
N ARG A 264 -10.26 -15.40 -17.39
CA ARG A 264 -9.69 -16.74 -17.48
C ARG A 264 -8.36 -16.73 -18.25
N ALA A 265 -8.20 -15.78 -19.18
CA ALA A 265 -6.96 -15.61 -19.93
C ALA A 265 -5.76 -15.14 -19.07
N LEU A 266 -6.00 -14.31 -18.04
CA LEU A 266 -4.94 -13.80 -17.16
C LEU A 266 -4.59 -14.76 -16.02
N TYR A 267 -5.56 -15.58 -15.61
CA TYR A 267 -5.45 -16.52 -14.49
C TYR A 267 -6.06 -17.88 -14.86
N PRO A 268 -5.44 -18.64 -15.79
CA PRO A 268 -5.98 -19.93 -16.23
C PRO A 268 -6.16 -20.91 -15.05
N GLU A 269 -5.30 -20.80 -14.04
CA GLU A 269 -5.32 -21.52 -12.76
C GLU A 269 -6.64 -21.45 -11.99
N LEU A 270 -7.34 -20.32 -12.05
CA LEU A 270 -8.59 -20.11 -11.32
C LEU A 270 -9.79 -20.73 -12.07
N SER A 271 -9.57 -21.13 -13.33
CA SER A 271 -10.62 -21.56 -14.26
C SER A 271 -10.51 -23.01 -14.70
N SER A 272 -9.41 -23.70 -14.37
CA SER A 272 -9.33 -25.14 -14.54
C SER A 272 -10.26 -25.79 -13.53
N GLU A 273 -11.44 -26.20 -14.00
CA GLU A 273 -12.19 -27.28 -13.36
C GLU A 273 -11.23 -28.48 -13.20
N PRO A 274 -11.29 -29.22 -12.09
CA PRO A 274 -10.40 -30.35 -11.81
C PRO A 274 -10.74 -31.56 -12.69
N GLU A 275 -10.73 -31.41 -14.00
CA GLU A 275 -10.79 -32.52 -14.95
C GLU A 275 -9.36 -32.86 -15.37
N LEU A 276 -8.84 -33.93 -14.79
CA LEU A 276 -7.58 -34.61 -15.16
C LEU A 276 -6.41 -33.66 -15.48
N ALA A 277 -5.92 -32.96 -14.47
CA ALA A 277 -4.52 -32.55 -14.50
C ALA A 277 -3.66 -33.82 -14.45
N GLU A 278 -3.30 -34.37 -15.62
CA GLU A 278 -2.09 -35.18 -15.73
C GLU A 278 -1.00 -34.42 -14.98
N PRO A 279 -0.27 -35.07 -14.07
CA PRO A 279 0.77 -34.41 -13.32
C PRO A 279 1.74 -33.84 -14.35
N ALA A 280 1.74 -32.51 -14.50
CA ALA A 280 2.71 -31.79 -15.29
C ALA A 280 4.06 -32.24 -14.74
N ALA A 281 4.68 -33.18 -15.44
CA ALA A 281 5.93 -33.77 -15.07
C ALA A 281 6.88 -32.60 -14.92
N LEU A 282 7.26 -32.32 -13.66
CA LEU A 282 8.49 -31.63 -13.36
C LEU A 282 9.58 -32.45 -14.03
N HIS A 283 9.85 -32.13 -15.31
CA HIS A 283 11.05 -32.61 -15.97
C HIS A 283 12.18 -32.20 -15.05
N ALA A 284 12.81 -33.22 -14.43
CA ALA A 284 13.89 -33.08 -13.50
C ALA A 284 14.92 -32.13 -14.13
N VAL A 285 15.00 -30.92 -13.61
CA VAL A 285 16.09 -30.01 -13.91
C VAL A 285 17.30 -30.64 -13.23
N HIS A 286 18.06 -31.43 -13.99
CA HIS A 286 19.40 -31.81 -13.60
C HIS A 286 20.21 -30.52 -13.44
N PHE A 287 20.31 -30.04 -12.21
CA PHE A 287 21.40 -29.16 -11.83
C PHE A 287 22.68 -29.95 -12.14
N CYS A 288 23.43 -29.55 -13.16
CA CYS A 288 24.82 -29.98 -13.27
C CYS A 288 25.57 -29.30 -12.11
N PRO A 289 26.01 -30.04 -11.08
CA PRO A 289 27.03 -29.51 -10.20
C PRO A 289 28.34 -29.62 -10.96
N SER A 290 29.11 -28.52 -11.01
CA SER A 290 30.45 -28.42 -11.58
C SER A 290 30.59 -28.58 -13.11
N ALA A 291 30.94 -27.47 -13.76
CA ALA A 291 31.93 -27.50 -14.84
C ALA A 291 33.26 -26.97 -14.26
N PRO A 292 34.40 -27.56 -14.65
CA PRO A 292 35.72 -27.34 -14.04
C PRO A 292 36.26 -25.92 -14.19
#